data_AF-A0A8E7KFU2-F1
#
_entry.id   AF-A0A8E7KFU2-F1
#
_cell.length_a   1.000
_cell.length_b   1.000
_cell.length_c   1.000
_cell.angle_alpha   90.00
_cell.angle_beta   90.00
_cell.angle_gamma   90.00
#
_symmetry.space_group_name_H-M   'P 1'
#
loop_
_entity.id
_entity.type
_entity.pdbx_description
1 polymer ?
#
loop_
_entity_poly.entity_id
_entity_poly.type
_entity_poly.pdbx_seq_one_letter_code
_entity_poly.pdbx_strand_id
1 'polypeptide(L)' 'MTSEQADIRRPEAKNIVAFMRTRVAAEGAVVLRSREIADATGLTIYQVHFWLMSLRTAGVVEKVNAGRGRPGMWVLK' A
#
# COMPACT_ATOMS: atom_id res chain seq x y z
N MET A 1 20.84 8.34 7.54
CA MET A 1 19.49 7.73 7.55
C MET A 1 18.74 8.27 6.35
N THR A 2 18.46 7.43 5.36
CA THR A 2 17.86 7.84 4.08
C THR A 2 16.40 8.26 4.26
N SER A 3 15.96 9.28 3.51
CA SER A 3 14.62 9.88 3.54
C SER A 3 13.48 8.85 3.50
N GLU A 4 13.65 7.74 2.76
CA GLU A 4 12.63 6.70 2.58
C GLU A 4 12.23 5.95 3.87
N GLN A 5 13.15 5.75 4.82
CA GLN A 5 12.81 5.08 6.09
C GLN A 5 12.06 5.98 7.07
N ALA A 6 12.14 7.30 6.90
CA ALA A 6 11.35 8.25 7.68
C ALA A 6 9.90 8.28 7.19
N ASP A 7 9.69 8.09 5.89
CA ASP A 7 8.40 8.16 5.23
C ASP A 7 7.46 7.01 5.64
N ILE A 8 7.96 5.79 5.86
CA ILE A 8 7.12 4.67 6.34
C ILE A 8 6.62 4.84 7.79
N ARG A 9 7.18 5.77 8.57
CA ARG A 9 6.77 6.01 9.97
C ARG A 9 5.55 6.93 10.05
N ARG A 10 5.17 7.55 8.94
CA ARG A 10 4.03 8.45 8.82
C ARG A 10 2.72 7.69 9.11
N PRO A 11 1.74 8.33 9.77
CA PRO A 11 0.46 7.70 10.10
C PRO A 11 -0.24 7.11 8.88
N GLU A 12 -0.15 7.75 7.72
CA GLU A 12 -0.79 7.33 6.47
C GLU A 12 -0.24 6.00 5.97
N ALA A 13 1.09 5.84 5.96
CA ALA A 13 1.74 4.58 5.60
C ALA A 13 1.37 3.46 6.59
N LYS A 14 1.32 3.77 7.88
CA LYS A 14 0.89 2.82 8.92
C LYS A 14 -0.56 2.39 8.75
N ASN A 15 -1.45 3.32 8.43
CA ASN A 15 -2.88 3.05 8.20
C ASN A 15 -3.08 2.12 7.00
N ILE A 16 -2.33 2.34 5.91
CA ILE A 16 -2.34 1.44 4.74
C ILE A 16 -1.92 0.03 5.15
N VAL A 17 -0.79 -0.13 5.84
CA VAL A 17 -0.30 -1.45 6.27
C VAL A 17 -1.26 -2.12 7.25
N ALA A 18 -1.82 -1.37 8.21
CA ALA A 18 -2.80 -1.88 9.15
C ALA A 18 -4.05 -2.41 8.44
N PHE A 19 -4.59 -1.64 7.49
CA PHE A 19 -5.71 -2.08 6.66
C PHE A 19 -5.37 -3.36 5.88
N MET A 20 -4.23 -3.41 5.18
CA MET A 20 -3.83 -4.59 4.41
C MET A 20 -3.68 -5.83 5.30
N ARG A 21 -3.11 -5.68 6.51
CA ARG A 21 -3.02 -6.77 7.49
C ARG A 21 -4.38 -7.27 7.95
N THR A 22 -5.33 -6.36 8.23
CA THR A 22 -6.70 -6.74 8.59
C THR A 22 -7.38 -7.52 7.46
N ARG A 23 -7.20 -7.10 6.21
CA ARG A 23 -7.72 -7.83 5.04
C ARG A 23 -7.09 -9.21 4.93
N VAL A 24 -5.77 -9.31 5.11
CA VAL A 24 -5.06 -10.60 5.07
C VAL A 24 -5.49 -11.54 6.20
N ALA A 25 -5.71 -11.01 7.41
CA ALA A 25 -6.18 -11.81 8.54
C ALA A 25 -7.61 -12.34 8.33
N ALA A 26 -8.47 -11.57 7.65
CA ALA A 26 -9.86 -11.96 7.39
C ALA A 26 -10.02 -12.93 6.21
N GLU A 27 -9.22 -12.79 5.16
CA GLU A 27 -9.45 -13.44 3.86
C GLU A 27 -8.24 -14.25 3.34
N GLY A 28 -7.11 -14.26 4.06
CA GLY A 28 -5.86 -14.90 3.62
C GLY A 28 -5.04 -14.01 2.68
N ALA A 29 -4.30 -14.60 1.73
CA ALA A 29 -3.49 -13.80 0.79
C ALA A 29 -4.40 -13.00 -0.17
N VAL A 30 -4.56 -11.70 0.06
CA VAL A 30 -5.44 -10.82 -0.76
C VAL A 30 -4.62 -9.88 -1.65
N VAL A 31 -4.99 -9.81 -2.93
CA VAL A 31 -4.54 -8.77 -3.85
C VAL A 31 -5.50 -7.57 -3.74
N LEU A 32 -4.98 -6.40 -3.38
CA LEU A 32 -5.76 -5.18 -3.16
C LEU A 32 -5.47 -4.14 -4.24
N ARG A 33 -6.51 -3.47 -4.76
CA ARG A 33 -6.34 -2.33 -5.66
C ARG A 33 -6.08 -1.05 -4.87
N SER A 34 -5.32 -0.13 -5.45
CA SER A 34 -5.08 1.20 -4.85
C SER A 34 -6.36 1.95 -4.49
N ARG A 35 -7.44 1.78 -5.27
CA ARG A 35 -8.74 2.40 -4.96
C ARG A 35 -9.39 1.81 -3.71
N GLU A 36 -9.33 0.50 -3.52
CA GLU A 36 -9.90 -0.15 -2.34
C GLU A 36 -9.17 0.28 -1.06
N ILE A 37 -7.85 0.44 -1.15
CA ILE A 37 -7.04 0.98 -0.06
C ILE A 37 -7.39 2.45 0.22
N ALA A 38 -7.57 3.26 -0.83
CA ALA A 38 -7.96 4.67 -0.70
C ALA A 38 -9.32 4.80 0.00
N ASP A 39 -10.33 4.07 -0.49
CA ASP A 39 -11.69 4.10 0.06
C ASP A 39 -11.70 3.67 1.55
N ALA A 40 -10.90 2.67 1.92
CA ALA A 40 -10.84 2.18 3.30
C ALA A 40 -10.02 3.06 4.27
N THR A 41 -9.04 3.80 3.76
CA THR A 41 -8.15 4.64 4.59
C THR A 41 -8.55 6.11 4.61
N GLY A 42 -9.51 6.52 3.78
CA GLY A 42 -9.88 7.93 3.60
C GLY A 42 -8.81 8.75 2.88
N LEU A 43 -7.79 8.11 2.31
CA LEU A 43 -6.72 8.77 1.57
C LEU A 43 -7.11 8.92 0.11
N THR A 44 -6.56 9.92 -0.57
CA THR A 44 -6.68 10.01 -2.02
C THR A 44 -5.89 8.88 -2.70
N ILE A 45 -6.30 8.48 -3.91
CA ILE A 45 -5.56 7.49 -4.71
C ILE A 45 -4.10 7.93 -4.93
N TYR A 46 -3.84 9.23 -5.07
CA TYR A 46 -2.48 9.77 -5.21
C TYR A 46 -1.64 9.55 -3.94
N GLN A 47 -2.19 9.85 -2.75
CA GLN A 47 -1.50 9.59 -1.48
C GLN A 47 -1.24 8.10 -1.28
N VAL A 48 -2.24 7.25 -1.55
CA VAL A 48 -2.07 5.80 -1.48
C VAL A 48 -0.98 5.31 -2.42
N HIS A 49 -0.95 5.80 -3.66
CA HIS A 49 0.08 5.45 -4.62
C HIS A 49 1.47 5.85 -4.13
N PHE A 50 1.63 7.08 -3.64
CA PHE A 50 2.88 7.58 -3.07
C PHE A 50 3.38 6.68 -1.94
N TRP A 51 2.53 6.39 -0.95
CA TRP A 51 2.93 5.56 0.19
C TRP A 51 3.19 4.11 -0.18
N LEU A 52 2.42 3.52 -1.11
CA LEU A 52 2.67 2.15 -1.60
C LEU A 52 3.99 2.04 -2.38
N MET A 53 4.43 3.10 -3.06
CA MET A 53 5.78 3.17 -3.64
C MET A 53 6.85 3.13 -2.56
N SER A 54 6.75 3.97 -1.52
CA SER A 54 7.72 3.98 -0.42
C SER A 54 7.73 2.64 0.33
N LEU A 55 6.55 2.06 0.59
CA LEU A 55 6.41 0.75 1.23
C LEU A 55 6.98 -0.38 0.35
N ARG A 56 6.87 -0.28 -0.97
CA ARG A 56 7.47 -1.22 -1.91
C ARG A 56 8.99 -1.13 -1.88
N THR A 57 9.58 0.08 -1.90
CA THR A 57 11.03 0.23 -1.78
C THR A 57 11.53 -0.31 -0.43
N ALA A 58 10.74 -0.15 0.63
CA ALA A 58 11.02 -0.72 1.94
C ALA A 58 10.77 -2.24 2.05
N GLY A 59 10.27 -2.89 1.01
CA GLY A 59 10.02 -4.34 0.98
C GLY A 59 8.79 -4.82 1.75
N VAL A 60 7.90 -3.92 2.16
CA VAL A 60 6.68 -4.23 2.94
C VAL A 60 5.54 -4.74 2.06
N VAL A 61 5.46 -4.24 0.84
CA VAL A 61 4.42 -4.62 -0.13
C VAL A 61 5.05 -4.94 -1.48
N GLU A 62 4.35 -5.74 -2.27
CA GLU A 62 4.72 -6.02 -3.65
C GLU A 62 3.64 -5.52 -4.62
N LYS A 63 4.08 -4.99 -5.77
CA LYS A 63 3.18 -4.60 -6.85
C LYS A 63 3.01 -5.78 -7.81
N VAL A 64 1.79 -6.29 -7.93
CA VAL A 64 1.49 -7.49 -8.71
C VAL A 64 1.43 -7.21 -10.21
N ASN A 65 1.17 -5.95 -10.61
CA ASN A 65 1.03 -5.60 -12.02
C ASN A 65 1.88 -4.40 -12.47
N ALA A 66 2.38 -4.52 -13.71
CA ALA A 66 3.09 -3.47 -14.42
C ALA A 66 2.30 -3.03 -15.67
N GLY A 67 2.59 -1.81 -16.14
CA GLY A 67 1.97 -1.23 -17.34
C GLY A 67 1.24 0.09 -17.07
N ARG A 68 1.32 1.00 -18.05
CA ARG A 68 0.64 2.30 -18.03
C ARG A 68 -0.88 2.09 -18.15
N GLY A 69 -1.68 2.84 -17.40
CA GLY A 69 -3.15 2.80 -17.48
C GLY A 69 -3.82 1.63 -16.75
N ARG A 70 -3.06 0.75 -16.08
CA ARG A 70 -3.63 -0.35 -15.27
C ARG A 70 -3.77 0.07 -13.80
N PRO A 71 -4.89 -0.24 -13.12
CA PRO A 71 -5.04 0.00 -11.69
C PRO A 71 -3.94 -0.72 -10.90
N GLY A 72 -3.25 -0.04 -9.98
CA GLY A 72 -2.20 -0.68 -9.18
C GLY A 72 -2.76 -1.77 -8.27
N MET A 73 -2.20 -2.97 -8.37
CA MET A 73 -2.54 -4.13 -7.53
C MET A 73 -1.38 -4.45 -6.58
N TRP A 74 -1.72 -4.72 -5.32
CA TRP A 74 -0.79 -4.74 -4.20
C TRP A 74 -1.04 -5.95 -3.32
N VAL A 75 0.04 -6.59 -2.88
CA VAL A 75 0.01 -7.63 -1.85
C VAL A 75 0.92 -7.25 -0.70
N LEU A 76 0.55 -7.68 0.50
CA LEU A 76 1.43 -7.60 1.66
C LEU A 76 2.48 -8.72 1.53
N LYS A 77 3.75 -8.41 1.81
CA LYS A 77 4.85 -9.37 1.80
C LYS A 77 5.14 -9.90 3.20
#